data_AF-A0A1G4K295-F1
#
_entry.id   AF-A0A1G4K295-F1
#
_cell.length_a   1.000
_cell.length_b   1.000
_cell.length_c   1.000
_cell.angle_alpha   90.00
_cell.angle_beta   90.00
_cell.angle_gamma   90.00
#
_symmetry.space_group_name_H-M   'P 1'
#
loop_
_entity.id
_entity.type
_entity.pdbx_description
1 polymer ?
#
loop_
_entity_poly.entity_id
_entity_poly.type
_entity_poly.pdbx_seq_one_letter_code
_entity_poly.pdbx_strand_id
1 'polypeptide(L)'
;MGKIGKFFGNPGSRPSVSQRAPMAGENHAAAPAPGKKTENDDVATLEWSSDESSVGEMGDVNITKKGQITTSHGFTGLEKDLSDRTLDKVVRYAGTQIVFFLMWVVLVIWIVIGIVYKAPENWQVVMQDGQSLQCYFWDTLLMRQQLNSAHEHINVCALLRSRIKTFKTLSLNRPSSLGSEKSQNGAAAASYEVDSSFHPGDGDLPIESWYDRLSTHAGKIIGSLPAIIIFWIGIFVWIGCGALPLSTGNTPPFTGKLEGSNPEYKKFSDLWQLCINTATAVTLLICTMFLQNIRARHDKYITKLLSAVFDVDIEIEEHLRSECGDFTTPNEIITIHKIERSAGEKMIDWYADVIGTGIGICIAIAAVGAWIGVGSTMHWNSNWWLIIGTYTGLIGFLDGFVLRQVYFRIVSHEQDNYSAVAQDDAELFEVLGIHCPDELFVDHESKAKKTVSFKISDFINRICSSQWSVLVSVIIILALIIIASVLHWSTTGQLIANTPTMIIEEFFLIVLIQAHNWADKRRRVDISTLYARRCLLRSHFKGKQIE
;
A
#
# COMPACT_ATOMS: atom_id res chain seq x y z
N MET A 1 20.50 19.80 -5.04
CA MET A 1 20.40 19.45 -3.61
C MET A 1 21.75 18.91 -3.14
N GLY A 2 22.32 19.47 -2.07
CA GLY A 2 23.67 19.13 -1.59
C GLY A 2 23.78 17.73 -0.96
N LYS A 3 25.00 17.35 -0.52
CA LYS A 3 25.32 16.06 0.13
C LYS A 3 24.36 15.70 1.28
N ILE A 4 23.84 16.71 1.99
CA ILE A 4 22.86 16.56 3.08
C ILE A 4 21.50 16.06 2.54
N GLY A 5 21.06 16.56 1.38
CA GLY A 5 19.81 16.11 0.76
C GLY A 5 19.89 14.65 0.26
N LYS A 6 21.06 14.23 -0.24
CA LYS A 6 21.31 12.81 -0.57
C LYS A 6 21.33 11.94 0.70
N PHE A 7 21.92 12.42 1.80
CA PHE A 7 21.94 11.71 3.09
C PHE A 7 20.54 11.48 3.67
N PHE A 8 19.61 12.42 3.46
CA PHE A 8 18.21 12.27 3.90
C PHE A 8 17.31 11.57 2.88
N GLY A 9 17.86 11.01 1.80
CA GLY A 9 17.06 10.30 0.80
C GLY A 9 16.26 11.21 -0.15
N ASN A 10 16.57 12.50 -0.24
CA ASN A 10 15.88 13.48 -1.08
C ASN A 10 14.34 13.56 -0.88
N PRO A 11 13.87 13.82 0.36
CA PRO A 11 12.46 13.77 0.72
C PRO A 11 11.65 14.88 0.02
N GLY A 12 10.42 14.55 -0.38
CA GLY A 12 9.52 15.38 -1.18
C GLY A 12 9.87 15.40 -2.67
N SER A 13 10.95 14.75 -3.10
CA SER A 13 11.29 14.65 -4.52
C SER A 13 10.55 13.49 -5.16
N ARG A 14 9.84 13.77 -6.26
CA ARG A 14 9.31 12.78 -7.19
C ARG A 14 9.77 13.16 -8.58
N PRO A 15 10.94 12.68 -9.03
CA PRO A 15 11.45 13.00 -10.35
C PRO A 15 10.59 12.35 -11.44
N SER A 16 10.71 12.86 -12.66
CA SER A 16 10.18 12.17 -13.84
C SER A 16 10.85 10.80 -13.98
N VAL A 17 10.09 9.81 -14.43
CA VAL A 17 10.59 8.46 -14.65
C VAL A 17 10.76 8.27 -16.15
N SER A 18 11.98 7.95 -16.59
CA SER A 18 12.28 7.60 -17.97
C SER A 18 12.69 6.13 -18.03
N GLN A 19 12.00 5.34 -18.85
CA GLN A 19 12.25 3.92 -18.99
C GLN A 19 12.25 3.50 -20.46
N ARG A 20 13.01 2.46 -20.76
CA ARG A 20 13.09 1.78 -22.06
C ARG A 20 12.88 0.29 -21.83
N ALA A 21 11.98 -0.31 -22.61
CA ALA A 21 11.84 -1.76 -22.57
C ALA A 21 13.09 -2.45 -23.14
N PRO A 22 13.61 -3.51 -22.50
CA PRO A 22 14.74 -4.26 -23.05
C PRO A 22 14.32 -4.95 -24.36
N MET A 23 15.26 -5.05 -25.30
CA MET A 23 15.04 -5.71 -26.59
C MET A 23 14.80 -7.21 -26.38
N ALA A 24 13.86 -7.78 -27.12
CA ALA A 24 13.68 -9.23 -27.15
C ALA A 24 14.77 -9.89 -28.03
N GLY A 25 15.47 -10.92 -27.51
CA GLY A 25 16.40 -11.75 -28.27
C GLY A 25 17.90 -11.57 -28.01
N GLU A 26 18.33 -10.74 -27.04
CA GLU A 26 19.73 -10.72 -26.60
C GLU A 26 20.08 -12.00 -25.80
N ASN A 27 20.68 -12.97 -26.48
CA ASN A 27 21.41 -14.06 -25.82
C ASN A 27 22.64 -13.48 -25.11
N HIS A 28 22.54 -13.21 -23.81
CA HIS A 28 23.72 -12.92 -23.01
C HIS A 28 24.56 -14.18 -22.81
N ALA A 29 25.65 -14.28 -23.56
CA ALA A 29 26.77 -15.16 -23.21
C ALA A 29 27.30 -14.73 -21.83
N ALA A 30 27.24 -15.66 -20.87
CA ALA A 30 27.73 -15.47 -19.52
C ALA A 30 29.21 -15.02 -19.52
N ALA A 31 29.47 -13.80 -19.06
CA ALA A 31 30.80 -13.42 -18.58
C ALA A 31 30.99 -13.96 -17.15
N PRO A 32 32.16 -14.50 -16.78
CA PRO A 32 32.35 -15.14 -15.49
C PRO A 32 32.56 -14.10 -14.37
N ALA A 33 31.65 -14.05 -13.40
CA ALA A 33 31.87 -13.33 -12.15
C ALA A 33 32.77 -14.13 -11.19
N PRO A 34 33.69 -13.49 -10.44
CA PRO A 34 34.54 -14.17 -9.47
C PRO A 34 33.75 -14.56 -8.22
N GLY A 35 34.03 -15.75 -7.72
CA GLY A 35 33.09 -16.53 -6.91
C GLY A 35 32.80 -16.02 -5.50
N LYS A 36 31.57 -16.31 -5.06
CA LYS A 36 31.28 -16.86 -3.73
C LYS A 36 29.99 -17.69 -3.79
N LYS A 37 30.14 -18.99 -3.47
CA LYS A 37 29.07 -19.99 -3.42
C LYS A 37 28.06 -19.63 -2.33
N THR A 38 26.78 -19.59 -2.69
CA THR A 38 25.67 -19.94 -1.78
C THR A 38 24.58 -20.68 -2.58
N GLU A 39 23.97 -21.62 -1.88
CA GLU A 39 23.11 -22.75 -2.31
C GLU A 39 22.02 -22.49 -3.34
N ASN A 40 21.79 -23.56 -4.12
CA ASN A 40 20.80 -23.74 -5.18
C ASN A 40 19.39 -23.25 -4.82
N ASP A 41 18.86 -22.40 -5.69
CA ASP A 41 17.44 -22.24 -5.98
C ASP A 41 17.38 -21.70 -7.42
N ASP A 42 16.56 -22.25 -8.31
CA ASP A 42 16.55 -21.87 -9.74
C ASP A 42 16.16 -20.38 -9.91
N VAL A 43 17.19 -19.53 -10.03
CA VAL A 43 17.08 -18.09 -10.27
C VAL A 43 17.23 -17.85 -11.77
N ALA A 44 16.16 -17.42 -12.44
CA ALA A 44 16.31 -16.67 -13.69
C ALA A 44 16.91 -15.31 -13.32
N THR A 45 18.24 -15.23 -13.37
CA THR A 45 18.99 -14.01 -13.07
C THR A 45 19.04 -13.18 -14.35
N LEU A 46 18.33 -12.06 -14.35
CA LEU A 46 18.42 -11.05 -15.41
C LEU A 46 19.16 -9.85 -14.81
N GLU A 47 20.49 -9.90 -14.87
CA GLU A 47 21.36 -8.74 -14.63
C GLU A 47 21.53 -8.00 -15.96
N TRP A 48 21.28 -6.70 -15.98
CA TRP A 48 21.47 -5.85 -17.15
C TRP A 48 22.39 -4.70 -16.76
N SER A 49 23.60 -4.65 -17.32
CA SER A 49 24.45 -3.45 -17.25
C SER A 49 24.30 -2.69 -18.56
N SER A 50 23.77 -1.47 -18.51
CA SER A 50 23.74 -0.59 -19.66
C SER A 50 25.07 0.16 -19.79
N ASP A 51 25.96 -0.36 -20.64
CA ASP A 51 27.09 0.42 -21.17
C ASP A 51 26.61 1.18 -22.42
N GLU A 52 26.00 2.36 -22.23
CA GLU A 52 26.08 3.44 -23.22
C GLU A 52 25.74 4.79 -22.57
N SER A 53 26.78 5.60 -22.38
CA SER A 53 26.71 6.92 -21.75
C SER A 53 26.01 7.93 -22.67
N SER A 54 24.84 8.41 -22.26
CA SER A 54 24.42 9.84 -22.30
C SER A 54 22.89 10.02 -22.36
N VAL A 55 22.14 9.45 -21.43
CA VAL A 55 20.76 9.86 -21.10
C VAL A 55 20.60 9.55 -19.60
N GLY A 56 20.11 10.50 -18.80
CA GLY A 56 20.15 10.41 -17.32
C GLY A 56 19.78 9.03 -16.77
N GLU A 57 20.60 8.52 -15.85
CA GLU A 57 20.57 7.18 -15.22
C GLU A 57 19.18 6.54 -15.26
N MET A 58 18.94 5.69 -16.27
CA MET A 58 17.75 4.85 -16.34
C MET A 58 17.91 3.75 -15.28
N GLY A 59 16.95 3.64 -14.36
CA GLY A 59 16.99 2.60 -13.34
C GLY A 59 16.51 1.25 -13.89
N ASP A 60 17.18 0.17 -13.53
CA ASP A 60 16.78 -1.19 -13.90
C ASP A 60 15.49 -1.59 -13.19
N VAL A 61 14.61 -2.29 -13.92
CA VAL A 61 13.33 -2.81 -13.42
C VAL A 61 13.28 -4.30 -13.74
N ASN A 62 13.30 -5.11 -12.70
CA ASN A 62 13.27 -6.57 -12.80
C ASN A 62 11.99 -7.12 -12.19
N ILE A 63 11.32 -8.01 -12.92
CA ILE A 63 10.10 -8.68 -12.47
C ILE A 63 10.40 -10.17 -12.36
N THR A 64 10.28 -10.71 -11.16
CA THR A 64 10.55 -12.12 -10.89
C THR A 64 9.28 -12.95 -10.96
N LYS A 65 9.37 -14.18 -11.46
CA LYS A 65 8.26 -15.16 -11.51
C LYS A 65 7.69 -15.53 -10.13
N LYS A 66 8.44 -15.26 -9.05
CA LYS A 66 7.97 -15.39 -7.66
C LYS A 66 7.01 -14.26 -7.23
N GLY A 67 6.71 -13.31 -8.13
CA GLY A 67 5.74 -12.22 -7.89
C GLY A 67 6.36 -11.01 -7.21
N GLN A 68 7.59 -10.62 -7.58
CA GLN A 68 8.27 -9.46 -7.01
C GLN A 68 8.86 -8.56 -8.11
N ILE A 69 8.58 -7.25 -8.00
CA ILE A 69 9.22 -6.19 -8.79
C ILE A 69 10.39 -5.64 -7.98
N THR A 70 11.52 -5.39 -8.64
CA THR A 70 12.69 -4.73 -8.05
C THR A 70 13.17 -3.64 -8.97
N THR A 71 13.30 -2.44 -8.42
CA THR A 71 13.89 -1.28 -9.09
C THR A 71 15.25 -0.94 -8.50
N SER A 72 16.21 -0.52 -9.32
CA SER A 72 17.53 -0.07 -8.83
C SER A 72 17.44 1.28 -8.12
N HIS A 73 16.56 2.18 -8.58
CA HIS A 73 16.22 3.44 -7.90
C HIS A 73 14.96 3.30 -7.05
N GLY A 74 14.93 4.01 -5.91
CA GLY A 74 13.76 4.16 -5.06
C GLY A 74 12.82 5.28 -5.53
N PHE A 75 11.68 5.41 -4.86
CA PHE A 75 10.67 6.43 -5.15
C PHE A 75 11.17 7.88 -5.04
N THR A 76 12.32 8.09 -4.40
CA THR A 76 13.00 9.39 -4.24
C THR A 76 13.92 9.73 -5.42
N GLY A 77 14.09 8.78 -6.36
CA GLY A 77 14.99 8.88 -7.51
C GLY A 77 16.46 8.56 -7.21
N LEU A 78 16.79 8.20 -5.98
CA LEU A 78 18.13 7.76 -5.59
C LEU A 78 18.27 6.25 -5.76
N GLU A 79 19.49 5.77 -5.99
CA GLU A 79 19.79 4.33 -5.95
C GLU A 79 19.46 3.76 -4.57
N LYS A 80 18.95 2.52 -4.54
CA LYS A 80 18.59 1.83 -3.29
C LYS A 80 19.84 1.37 -2.53
N ASP A 81 20.10 2.04 -1.40
CA ASP A 81 21.14 1.66 -0.45
C ASP A 81 20.83 0.35 0.30
N LEU A 82 21.82 -0.19 1.02
CA LEU A 82 21.66 -1.40 1.85
C LEU A 82 20.57 -1.24 2.93
N SER A 83 20.44 -0.04 3.50
CA SER A 83 19.38 0.29 4.45
C SER A 83 18.00 0.16 3.81
N ASP A 84 17.85 0.67 2.59
CA ASP A 84 16.60 0.61 1.84
C ASP A 84 16.23 -0.83 1.47
N ARG A 85 17.21 -1.61 1.01
CA ARG A 85 17.01 -3.04 0.72
C ARG A 85 16.63 -3.84 1.97
N THR A 86 17.17 -3.46 3.13
CA THR A 86 16.84 -4.11 4.41
C THR A 86 15.43 -3.77 4.84
N LEU A 87 15.03 -2.49 4.74
CA LEU A 87 13.68 -2.06 5.08
C LEU A 87 12.64 -2.70 4.15
N ASP A 88 12.92 -2.78 2.84
CA ASP A 88 12.05 -3.48 1.88
C ASP A 88 11.86 -4.97 2.24
N LYS A 89 12.89 -5.64 2.78
CA LYS A 89 12.76 -7.01 3.32
C LYS A 89 11.89 -7.06 4.58
N VAL A 90 12.02 -6.09 5.48
CA VAL A 90 11.20 -6.00 6.70
C VAL A 90 9.72 -5.80 6.36
N VAL A 91 9.40 -4.91 5.42
CA VAL A 91 8.04 -4.70 4.92
C VAL A 91 7.44 -6.00 4.39
N ARG A 92 8.20 -6.73 3.57
CA ARG A 92 7.76 -8.03 3.03
C ARG A 92 7.53 -9.05 4.14
N TYR A 93 8.43 -9.12 5.11
CA TYR A 93 8.29 -10.02 6.25
C TYR A 93 7.05 -9.69 7.09
N ALA A 94 6.77 -8.41 7.34
CA ALA A 94 5.61 -7.95 8.11
C ALA A 94 4.26 -8.37 7.50
N GLY A 95 4.18 -8.50 6.17
CA GLY A 95 2.98 -8.97 5.46
C GLY A 95 2.82 -10.50 5.38
N THR A 96 3.75 -11.28 5.94
CA THR A 96 3.71 -12.75 5.82
C THR A 96 2.69 -13.42 6.74
N GLN A 97 2.28 -14.63 6.36
CA GLN A 97 1.43 -15.49 7.18
C GLN A 97 2.06 -15.82 8.55
N ILE A 98 3.39 -15.87 8.63
CA ILE A 98 4.12 -16.13 9.89
C ILE A 98 3.87 -15.00 10.88
N VAL A 99 4.06 -13.75 10.44
CA VAL A 99 3.80 -12.58 11.30
C VAL A 99 2.33 -12.50 11.68
N PHE A 100 1.41 -12.75 10.73
CA PHE A 100 -0.01 -12.79 11.04
C PHE A 100 -0.35 -13.80 12.15
N PHE A 101 0.17 -15.03 12.07
CA PHE A 101 -0.07 -16.05 13.08
C PHE A 101 0.57 -15.68 14.43
N LEU A 102 1.80 -15.15 14.41
CA LEU A 102 2.51 -14.70 15.60
C LEU A 102 1.70 -13.62 16.35
N MET A 103 1.13 -12.66 15.65
CA MET A 103 0.33 -11.60 16.27
C MET A 103 -0.95 -12.15 16.91
N TRP A 104 -1.59 -13.18 16.33
CA TRP A 104 -2.70 -13.89 16.97
C TRP A 104 -2.26 -14.62 18.24
N VAL A 105 -1.09 -15.27 18.22
CA VAL A 105 -0.53 -15.91 19.41
C VAL A 105 -0.31 -14.89 20.53
N VAL A 106 0.27 -13.73 20.22
CA VAL A 106 0.46 -12.63 21.19
C VAL A 106 -0.88 -12.16 21.75
N LEU A 107 -1.88 -11.92 20.90
CA LEU A 107 -3.21 -11.51 21.33
C LEU A 107 -3.89 -12.55 22.21
N VAL A 108 -3.81 -13.84 21.86
CA VAL A 108 -4.41 -14.94 22.64
C VAL A 108 -3.71 -15.09 23.99
N ILE A 109 -2.38 -15.03 24.03
CA ILE A 109 -1.62 -15.03 25.29
C ILE A 109 -2.08 -13.86 26.16
N TRP A 110 -2.24 -12.68 25.56
CA TRP A 110 -2.71 -11.51 26.29
C TRP A 110 -4.14 -11.70 26.85
N ILE A 111 -5.06 -12.28 26.07
CA ILE A 111 -6.41 -12.56 26.55
C ILE A 111 -6.38 -13.57 27.73
N VAL A 112 -5.64 -14.67 27.59
CA VAL A 112 -5.59 -15.73 28.60
C VAL A 112 -5.00 -15.21 29.92
N ILE A 113 -3.89 -14.48 29.85
CA ILE A 113 -3.26 -13.90 31.05
C ILE A 113 -4.20 -12.86 31.69
N GLY A 114 -4.86 -12.03 30.88
CA GLY A 114 -5.84 -11.05 31.36
C GLY A 114 -6.99 -11.70 32.13
N ILE A 115 -7.53 -12.82 31.64
CA ILE A 115 -8.58 -13.59 32.33
C ILE A 115 -8.08 -14.13 33.67
N VAL A 116 -6.87 -14.70 33.72
CA VAL A 116 -6.29 -15.28 34.94
C VAL A 116 -6.07 -14.21 36.03
N TYR A 117 -5.55 -13.04 35.64
CA TYR A 117 -5.24 -11.95 36.58
C TYR A 117 -6.38 -10.96 36.80
N LYS A 118 -7.57 -11.19 36.23
CA LYS A 118 -8.73 -10.29 36.28
C LYS A 118 -8.46 -8.89 35.72
N ALA A 119 -7.60 -8.80 34.69
CA ALA A 119 -7.33 -7.60 33.89
C ALA A 119 -7.11 -6.30 34.71
N PRO A 120 -6.05 -6.22 35.54
CA PRO A 120 -5.73 -5.00 36.29
C PRO A 120 -5.45 -3.83 35.34
N GLU A 121 -5.52 -2.58 35.81
CA GLU A 121 -5.33 -1.39 34.96
C GLU A 121 -3.99 -1.41 34.20
N ASN A 122 -2.90 -1.82 34.86
CA ASN A 122 -1.59 -1.95 34.21
C ASN A 122 -1.61 -2.98 33.05
N TRP A 123 -2.47 -4.00 33.11
CA TRP A 123 -2.62 -4.98 32.03
C TRP A 123 -3.26 -4.37 30.77
N GLN A 124 -4.21 -3.46 30.98
CA GLN A 124 -4.87 -2.70 29.91
C GLN A 124 -3.90 -1.69 29.29
N VAL A 125 -3.14 -0.97 30.12
CA VAL A 125 -2.11 -0.02 29.68
C VAL A 125 -1.04 -0.71 28.82
N VAL A 126 -0.58 -1.91 29.22
CA VAL A 126 0.41 -2.67 28.42
C VAL A 126 -0.12 -3.00 27.01
N MET A 127 -1.42 -3.32 26.88
CA MET A 127 -2.01 -3.58 25.57
C MET A 127 -2.04 -2.34 24.70
N GLN A 128 -2.47 -1.23 25.30
CA GLN A 128 -2.53 0.08 24.65
C GLN A 128 -1.14 0.53 24.18
N ASP A 129 -0.14 0.47 25.05
CA ASP A 129 1.23 0.89 24.73
C ASP A 129 1.85 -0.04 23.67
N GLY A 130 1.64 -1.36 23.81
CA GLY A 130 2.12 -2.34 22.84
C GLY A 130 1.52 -2.14 21.46
N GLN A 131 0.20 -1.94 21.38
CA GLN A 131 -0.47 -1.70 20.10
C GLN A 131 -0.11 -0.33 19.52
N SER A 132 -0.04 0.73 20.30
CA SER A 132 0.27 2.06 19.78
C SER A 132 1.70 2.15 19.22
N LEU A 133 2.66 1.46 19.85
CA LEU A 133 3.99 1.22 19.26
C LEU A 133 3.91 0.42 17.97
N GLN A 134 3.12 -0.66 17.95
CA GLN A 134 2.93 -1.48 16.76
C GLN A 134 2.32 -0.66 15.60
N CYS A 135 1.30 0.17 15.86
CA CYS A 135 0.70 1.06 14.86
C CYS A 135 1.74 2.02 14.29
N TYR A 136 2.55 2.66 15.14
CA TYR A 136 3.62 3.54 14.69
C TYR A 136 4.58 2.84 13.70
N PHE A 137 5.03 1.62 14.05
CA PHE A 137 5.87 0.83 13.14
C PHE A 137 5.12 0.41 11.88
N TRP A 138 3.86 0.01 12.00
CA TRP A 138 3.05 -0.42 10.86
C TRP A 138 2.78 0.72 9.89
N ASP A 139 2.44 1.92 10.37
CA ASP A 139 2.20 3.10 9.55
C ASP A 139 3.44 3.50 8.77
N THR A 140 4.61 3.42 9.41
CA THR A 140 5.92 3.57 8.76
C THR A 140 6.10 2.57 7.60
N LEU A 141 5.84 1.27 7.86
CA LEU A 141 5.95 0.22 6.85
C LEU A 141 4.89 0.36 5.75
N LEU A 142 3.66 0.77 6.09
CA LEU A 142 2.55 0.98 5.15
C LEU A 142 2.86 2.13 4.22
N MET A 143 3.40 3.24 4.73
CA MET A 143 3.80 4.40 3.93
C MET A 143 4.88 3.99 2.92
N ARG A 144 5.91 3.29 3.39
CA ARG A 144 6.97 2.75 2.54
C ARG A 144 6.40 1.83 1.45
N GLN A 145 5.54 0.89 1.81
CA GLN A 145 4.95 -0.05 0.86
C GLN A 145 4.17 0.69 -0.23
N GLN A 146 3.35 1.68 0.13
CA GLN A 146 2.58 2.47 -0.83
C GLN A 146 3.49 3.25 -1.79
N LEU A 147 4.53 3.90 -1.27
CA LEU A 147 5.46 4.69 -2.08
C LEU A 147 6.28 3.82 -3.04
N ASN A 148 6.76 2.67 -2.57
CA ASN A 148 7.47 1.70 -3.39
C ASN A 148 6.56 1.14 -4.49
N SER A 149 5.37 0.65 -4.11
CA SER A 149 4.40 0.09 -5.06
C SER A 149 4.02 1.11 -6.14
N ALA A 150 3.73 2.35 -5.76
CA ALA A 150 3.43 3.42 -6.71
C ALA A 150 4.57 3.64 -7.72
N HIS A 151 5.82 3.67 -7.23
CA HIS A 151 6.99 3.85 -8.08
C HIS A 151 7.19 2.65 -9.03
N GLU A 152 7.04 1.42 -8.53
CA GLU A 152 7.12 0.20 -9.33
C GLU A 152 6.07 0.20 -10.45
N HIS A 153 4.82 0.56 -10.15
CA HIS A 153 3.74 0.63 -11.14
C HIS A 153 3.98 1.70 -12.22
N ILE A 154 4.51 2.88 -11.85
CA ILE A 154 4.89 3.91 -12.82
C ILE A 154 5.95 3.38 -13.80
N ASN A 155 6.98 2.70 -13.29
CA ASN A 155 8.02 2.10 -14.12
C ASN A 155 7.45 1.03 -15.06
N VAL A 156 6.58 0.15 -14.55
CA VAL A 156 5.89 -0.87 -15.34
C VAL A 156 5.09 -0.24 -16.48
N CYS A 157 4.29 0.80 -16.20
CA CYS A 157 3.53 1.50 -17.24
C CYS A 157 4.45 2.11 -18.30
N ALA A 158 5.59 2.70 -17.92
CA ALA A 158 6.54 3.23 -18.88
C ALA A 158 7.14 2.14 -19.78
N LEU A 159 7.48 0.96 -19.24
CA LEU A 159 7.97 -0.19 -20.00
C LEU A 159 6.90 -0.74 -20.97
N LEU A 160 5.66 -0.89 -20.51
CA LEU A 160 4.55 -1.35 -21.36
C LEU A 160 4.34 -0.40 -22.55
N ARG A 161 4.33 0.91 -22.30
CA ARG A 161 4.19 1.93 -23.36
C ARG A 161 5.37 1.91 -24.35
N SER A 162 6.59 1.70 -23.85
CA SER A 162 7.79 1.56 -24.67
C SER A 162 7.66 0.39 -25.65
N ARG A 163 7.14 -0.77 -25.18
CA ARG A 163 6.86 -1.93 -26.04
C ARG A 163 5.73 -1.68 -27.02
N ILE A 164 4.61 -1.07 -26.60
CA ILE A 164 3.48 -0.76 -27.49
C ILE A 164 3.93 0.08 -28.68
N LYS A 165 4.73 1.13 -28.45
CA LYS A 165 5.27 1.96 -29.53
C LYS A 165 6.18 1.19 -30.48
N THR A 166 6.94 0.24 -29.94
CA THR A 166 7.79 -0.67 -30.73
C THR A 166 6.92 -1.60 -31.58
N PHE A 167 5.86 -2.19 -31.02
CA PHE A 167 4.91 -3.02 -31.77
C PHE A 167 4.29 -2.24 -32.92
N LYS A 168 3.86 -1.00 -32.67
CA LYS A 168 3.31 -0.11 -33.69
C LYS A 168 4.32 0.16 -34.81
N THR A 169 5.57 0.47 -34.46
CA THR A 169 6.62 0.79 -35.43
C THR A 169 6.99 -0.42 -36.28
N LEU A 170 7.22 -1.58 -35.66
CA LEU A 170 7.57 -2.82 -36.36
C LEU A 170 6.41 -3.30 -37.25
N SER A 171 5.17 -3.24 -36.75
CA SER A 171 4.01 -3.67 -37.55
C SER A 171 3.78 -2.80 -38.79
N LEU A 172 4.00 -1.48 -38.70
CA LEU A 172 3.92 -0.57 -39.84
C LEU A 172 5.05 -0.78 -40.86
N ASN A 173 6.23 -1.22 -40.41
CA ASN A 173 7.40 -1.45 -41.26
C ASN A 173 7.45 -2.86 -41.87
N ARG A 174 6.41 -3.67 -41.68
CA ARG A 174 6.36 -5.05 -42.19
C ARG A 174 6.44 -5.06 -43.73
N PRO A 175 7.35 -5.85 -44.34
CA PRO A 175 7.49 -5.89 -45.79
C PRO A 175 6.21 -6.38 -46.48
N SER A 176 5.76 -5.62 -47.48
CA SER A 176 4.48 -5.81 -48.19
C SER A 176 4.35 -7.18 -48.91
N SER A 177 5.45 -7.92 -49.07
CA SER A 177 5.48 -9.25 -49.70
C SER A 177 4.84 -10.36 -48.86
N LEU A 178 4.55 -10.14 -47.57
CA LEU A 178 3.81 -11.08 -46.71
C LEU A 178 2.33 -10.70 -46.53
N GLY A 179 1.89 -9.52 -46.99
CA GLY A 179 0.57 -8.95 -46.70
C GLY A 179 -0.58 -9.40 -47.60
N SER A 180 -0.33 -10.20 -48.65
CA SER A 180 -1.35 -10.45 -49.68
C SER A 180 -2.09 -11.80 -49.63
N GLU A 181 -1.73 -12.75 -48.75
CA GLU A 181 -2.32 -14.11 -48.83
C GLU A 181 -3.27 -14.52 -47.69
N LYS A 182 -3.45 -13.75 -46.60
CA LYS A 182 -4.28 -14.22 -45.46
C LYS A 182 -5.42 -13.32 -44.97
N SER A 183 -5.64 -12.13 -45.55
CA SER A 183 -6.66 -11.20 -45.04
C SER A 183 -8.05 -11.32 -45.68
N GLN A 184 -8.34 -12.34 -46.51
CA GLN A 184 -9.67 -12.50 -47.14
C GLN A 184 -10.52 -13.67 -46.65
N ASN A 185 -10.00 -14.55 -45.78
CA ASN A 185 -10.84 -15.58 -45.18
C ASN A 185 -11.35 -15.13 -43.81
N GLY A 186 -12.55 -14.55 -43.83
CA GLY A 186 -13.52 -14.49 -42.73
C GLY A 186 -12.96 -14.19 -41.34
N ALA A 187 -13.23 -12.99 -40.85
CA ALA A 187 -13.20 -12.64 -39.44
C ALA A 187 -14.23 -13.49 -38.65
N ALA A 188 -13.99 -14.79 -38.55
CA ALA A 188 -14.56 -15.62 -37.52
C ALA A 188 -13.88 -15.17 -36.24
N ALA A 189 -14.67 -14.67 -35.29
CA ALA A 189 -14.24 -14.25 -33.96
C ALA A 189 -13.19 -15.23 -33.43
N ALA A 190 -11.92 -14.80 -33.45
CA ALA A 190 -10.83 -15.59 -32.93
C ALA A 190 -11.11 -15.76 -31.43
N SER A 191 -11.55 -16.97 -31.05
CA SER A 191 -11.62 -17.36 -29.65
C SER A 191 -10.20 -17.32 -29.11
N TYR A 192 -9.89 -16.32 -28.28
CA TYR A 192 -8.63 -16.24 -27.58
C TYR A 192 -8.72 -17.14 -26.34
N GLU A 193 -7.85 -18.15 -26.24
CA GLU A 193 -7.71 -18.91 -25.00
C GLU A 193 -6.88 -18.07 -24.04
N VAL A 194 -7.56 -17.36 -23.14
CA VAL A 194 -6.91 -16.89 -21.91
C VAL A 194 -6.67 -18.13 -21.07
N ASP A 195 -5.44 -18.29 -20.57
CA ASP A 195 -5.14 -19.33 -19.58
C ASP A 195 -6.24 -19.33 -18.50
N SER A 196 -6.89 -20.48 -18.33
CA SER A 196 -8.02 -20.71 -17.43
C SER A 196 -7.75 -20.28 -15.98
N SER A 197 -6.49 -20.10 -15.61
CA SER A 197 -6.06 -19.59 -14.30
C SER A 197 -6.33 -18.08 -14.09
N PHE A 198 -6.58 -17.30 -15.16
CA PHE A 198 -6.82 -15.85 -15.10
C PHE A 198 -8.13 -15.48 -15.80
N HIS A 199 -9.26 -15.62 -15.10
CA HIS A 199 -10.55 -15.17 -15.64
C HIS A 199 -10.58 -13.64 -15.87
N PRO A 200 -10.76 -13.16 -17.11
CA PRO A 200 -10.92 -11.74 -17.37
C PRO A 200 -12.18 -11.20 -16.68
N GLY A 201 -12.05 -10.13 -15.91
CA GLY A 201 -13.20 -9.32 -15.45
C GLY A 201 -13.81 -9.65 -14.08
N ASP A 202 -13.47 -10.77 -13.42
CA ASP A 202 -14.10 -11.09 -12.11
C ASP A 202 -13.45 -10.30 -10.95
N GLY A 203 -12.18 -9.90 -11.13
CA GLY A 203 -11.46 -9.00 -10.23
C GLY A 203 -11.32 -9.53 -8.80
N ASP A 204 -11.56 -10.81 -8.55
CA ASP A 204 -11.43 -11.44 -7.24
C ASP A 204 -10.07 -12.15 -7.09
N LEU A 205 -9.57 -12.25 -5.86
CA LEU A 205 -8.32 -12.95 -5.57
C LEU A 205 -8.51 -14.47 -5.74
N PRO A 206 -7.53 -15.19 -6.32
CA PRO A 206 -7.53 -16.64 -6.23
C PRO A 206 -7.47 -17.05 -4.75
N ILE A 207 -8.33 -18.01 -4.39
CA ILE A 207 -8.41 -18.55 -3.03
C ILE A 207 -7.55 -19.80 -2.99
N GLU A 208 -6.33 -19.71 -2.45
CA GLU A 208 -5.40 -20.83 -2.39
C GLU A 208 -5.48 -21.58 -1.04
N SER A 209 -5.83 -20.87 0.05
CA SER A 209 -5.84 -21.40 1.43
C SER A 209 -7.08 -21.04 2.27
N TRP A 210 -7.30 -21.73 3.39
CA TRP A 210 -8.31 -21.34 4.41
C TRP A 210 -8.00 -19.96 5.01
N TYR A 211 -6.71 -19.67 5.18
CA TYR A 211 -6.18 -18.39 5.64
C TYR A 211 -6.56 -17.26 4.66
N ASP A 212 -6.51 -17.57 3.37
CA ASP A 212 -6.88 -16.64 2.32
C ASP A 212 -8.36 -16.32 2.35
N ARG A 213 -9.20 -17.33 2.60
CA ARG A 213 -10.65 -17.14 2.76
C ARG A 213 -10.96 -16.24 3.94
N LEU A 214 -10.32 -16.50 5.08
CA LEU A 214 -10.49 -15.69 6.29
C LEU A 214 -10.09 -14.24 6.04
N SER A 215 -8.93 -14.01 5.44
CA SER A 215 -8.40 -12.66 5.18
C SER A 215 -9.28 -11.90 4.19
N THR A 216 -9.72 -12.54 3.10
CA THR A 216 -10.64 -11.93 2.13
C THR A 216 -12.00 -11.62 2.75
N HIS A 217 -12.52 -12.50 3.59
CA HIS A 217 -13.80 -12.29 4.26
C HIS A 217 -13.71 -11.16 5.30
N ALA A 218 -12.65 -11.15 6.11
CA ALA A 218 -12.37 -10.08 7.06
C ALA A 218 -12.20 -8.73 6.37
N GLY A 219 -11.46 -8.67 5.26
CA GLY A 219 -11.34 -7.46 4.44
C GLY A 219 -12.69 -6.95 3.91
N LYS A 220 -13.55 -7.85 3.40
CA LYS A 220 -14.89 -7.52 2.92
C LYS A 220 -15.81 -7.02 4.04
N ILE A 221 -15.70 -7.54 5.26
CA ILE A 221 -16.50 -7.11 6.41
C ILE A 221 -15.99 -5.79 6.96
N ILE A 222 -14.69 -5.72 7.32
CA ILE A 222 -14.09 -4.55 7.97
C ILE A 222 -14.14 -3.34 7.04
N GLY A 223 -13.75 -3.51 5.78
CA GLY A 223 -13.77 -2.44 4.77
C GLY A 223 -15.14 -2.15 4.17
N SER A 224 -16.23 -2.34 4.92
CA SER A 224 -17.60 -2.13 4.44
C SER A 224 -18.27 -0.91 5.09
N LEU A 225 -19.18 -0.25 4.36
CA LEU A 225 -19.95 0.86 4.90
C LEU A 225 -20.77 0.48 6.17
N PRO A 226 -21.41 -0.71 6.26
CA PRO A 226 -22.05 -1.14 7.50
C PRO A 226 -21.08 -1.20 8.69
N ALA A 227 -19.84 -1.64 8.49
CA ALA A 227 -18.84 -1.65 9.57
C ALA A 227 -18.52 -0.24 10.06
N ILE A 228 -18.38 0.74 9.15
CA ILE A 228 -18.20 2.16 9.51
C ILE A 228 -19.39 2.68 10.32
N ILE A 229 -20.61 2.33 9.93
CA ILE A 229 -21.83 2.76 10.64
C ILE A 229 -21.88 2.14 12.04
N ILE A 230 -21.62 0.83 12.16
CA ILE A 230 -21.60 0.12 13.45
C ILE A 230 -20.53 0.70 14.36
N PHE A 231 -19.34 0.99 13.82
CA PHE A 231 -18.25 1.64 14.55
C PHE A 231 -18.71 2.96 15.18
N TRP A 232 -19.25 3.88 14.38
CA TRP A 232 -19.69 5.18 14.90
C TRP A 232 -20.87 5.08 15.85
N ILE A 233 -21.82 4.17 15.61
CA ILE A 233 -22.89 3.88 16.57
C ILE A 233 -22.30 3.44 17.91
N GLY A 234 -21.32 2.53 17.88
CA GLY A 234 -20.60 2.08 19.09
C GLY A 234 -19.94 3.22 19.85
N ILE A 235 -19.22 4.10 19.13
CA ILE A 235 -18.59 5.29 19.74
C ILE A 235 -19.63 6.23 20.34
N PHE A 236 -20.73 6.53 19.65
CA PHE A 236 -21.77 7.42 20.19
C PHE A 236 -22.49 6.82 21.40
N VAL A 237 -22.75 5.51 21.40
CA VAL A 237 -23.30 4.80 22.55
C VAL A 237 -22.34 4.87 23.73
N TRP A 238 -21.05 4.63 23.50
CA TRP A 238 -20.02 4.73 24.54
C TRP A 238 -19.91 6.15 25.14
N ILE A 239 -19.95 7.20 24.31
CA ILE A 239 -20.01 8.60 24.75
C ILE A 239 -21.24 8.82 25.65
N GLY A 240 -22.40 8.33 25.23
CA GLY A 240 -23.64 8.42 26.00
C GLY A 240 -23.54 7.69 27.35
N CYS A 241 -22.92 6.50 27.39
CA CYS A 241 -22.68 5.76 28.61
C CYS A 241 -21.74 6.47 29.59
N GLY A 242 -20.83 7.33 29.11
CA GLY A 242 -19.93 8.12 29.96
C GLY A 242 -20.65 9.15 30.84
N ALA A 243 -21.85 9.58 30.44
CA ALA A 243 -22.68 10.50 31.23
C ALA A 243 -23.35 9.81 32.44
N LEU A 244 -23.40 8.47 32.45
CA LEU A 244 -23.91 7.69 33.58
C LEU A 244 -22.85 7.63 34.69
N PRO A 245 -23.24 7.74 35.97
CA PRO A 245 -22.31 7.56 37.08
C PRO A 245 -21.88 6.09 37.14
N LEU A 246 -20.69 5.81 36.60
CA LEU A 246 -20.06 4.49 36.59
C LEU A 246 -19.03 4.39 37.70
N SER A 247 -18.72 3.15 38.11
CA SER A 247 -17.71 2.92 39.15
C SER A 247 -16.36 3.48 38.70
N THR A 248 -15.66 4.14 39.63
CA THR A 248 -14.34 4.72 39.36
C THR A 248 -13.22 3.68 39.32
N GLY A 249 -13.44 2.47 39.84
CA GLY A 249 -12.38 1.48 40.03
C GLY A 249 -11.46 1.78 41.21
N ASN A 250 -11.70 2.87 41.94
CA ASN A 250 -10.86 3.29 43.05
C ASN A 250 -10.96 2.33 44.25
N THR A 251 -9.88 2.24 45.03
CA THR A 251 -9.88 1.47 46.29
C THR A 251 -10.40 2.32 47.46
N PRO A 252 -11.12 1.73 48.42
CA PRO A 252 -11.55 2.42 49.63
C PRO A 252 -10.37 2.87 50.51
N PRO A 253 -10.52 3.90 51.37
CA PRO A 253 -11.78 4.56 51.73
C PRO A 253 -12.23 5.61 50.70
N PHE A 254 -13.52 5.56 50.36
CA PHE A 254 -14.16 6.53 49.48
C PHE A 254 -14.51 7.81 50.24
N THR A 255 -14.27 8.96 49.63
CA THR A 255 -14.62 10.27 50.22
C THR A 255 -16.09 10.64 50.02
N GLY A 256 -16.80 9.91 49.16
CA GLY A 256 -18.22 10.11 48.87
C GLY A 256 -18.69 9.19 47.76
N LYS A 257 -20.01 9.12 47.54
CA LYS A 257 -20.60 8.26 46.51
C LYS A 257 -20.44 8.83 45.09
N LEU A 258 -20.58 10.14 44.94
CA LEU A 258 -20.53 10.84 43.63
C LEU A 258 -19.56 12.03 43.60
N GLU A 259 -19.13 12.52 44.76
CA GLU A 259 -18.31 13.72 44.91
C GLU A 259 -17.21 13.50 45.94
N GLY A 260 -16.16 14.32 45.88
CA GLY A 260 -14.96 14.23 46.74
C GLY A 260 -13.70 13.91 45.94
N SER A 261 -12.56 13.80 46.64
CA SER A 261 -11.26 13.52 46.01
C SER A 261 -11.10 12.05 45.59
N ASN A 262 -11.84 11.12 46.21
CA ASN A 262 -11.91 9.70 45.88
C ASN A 262 -13.36 9.18 45.87
N PRO A 263 -14.18 9.55 44.87
CA PRO A 263 -15.57 9.11 44.81
C PRO A 263 -15.71 7.67 44.32
N GLU A 264 -16.73 6.95 44.79
CA GLU A 264 -17.04 5.58 44.36
C GLU A 264 -17.57 5.52 42.91
N TYR A 265 -18.33 6.54 42.50
CA TYR A 265 -18.87 6.69 41.16
C TYR A 265 -18.54 8.07 40.59
N LYS A 266 -18.18 8.13 39.31
CA LYS A 266 -17.86 9.40 38.61
C LYS A 266 -18.34 9.32 37.16
N LYS A 267 -18.86 10.45 36.65
CA LYS A 267 -19.13 10.61 35.22
C LYS A 267 -17.82 10.81 34.48
N PHE A 268 -17.67 10.21 33.30
CA PHE A 268 -16.43 10.30 32.50
C PHE A 268 -15.18 9.95 33.32
N SER A 269 -15.20 8.81 34.03
CA SER A 269 -14.07 8.33 34.83
C SER A 269 -12.87 7.93 33.97
N ASP A 270 -11.67 7.88 34.56
CA ASP A 270 -10.46 7.41 33.85
C ASP A 270 -10.62 5.94 33.42
N LEU A 271 -11.26 5.10 34.24
CA LEU A 271 -11.61 3.72 33.88
C LEU A 271 -12.52 3.66 32.63
N TRP A 272 -13.51 4.57 32.52
CA TRP A 272 -14.38 4.65 31.34
C TRP A 272 -13.59 4.99 30.06
N GLN A 273 -12.58 5.87 30.16
CA GLN A 273 -11.68 6.19 29.04
C GLN A 273 -10.73 5.03 28.72
N LEU A 274 -10.15 4.39 29.75
CA LEU A 274 -9.23 3.27 29.59
C LEU A 274 -9.88 2.05 28.91
N CYS A 275 -11.14 1.78 29.22
CA CYS A 275 -11.90 0.68 28.60
C CYS A 275 -12.04 0.86 27.09
N ILE A 276 -12.42 2.05 26.61
CA ILE A 276 -12.52 2.29 25.16
C ILE A 276 -11.14 2.29 24.52
N ASN A 277 -10.14 2.83 25.20
CA ASN A 277 -8.79 2.92 24.67
C ASN A 277 -8.23 1.51 24.43
N THR A 278 -8.42 0.60 25.39
CA THR A 278 -8.08 -0.81 25.26
C THR A 278 -8.88 -1.49 24.15
N ALA A 279 -10.18 -1.23 24.02
CA ALA A 279 -11.02 -1.81 22.97
C ALA A 279 -10.60 -1.37 21.56
N THR A 280 -10.34 -0.08 21.39
CA THR A 280 -9.80 0.51 20.15
C THR A 280 -8.41 -0.04 19.86
N ALA A 281 -7.54 -0.19 20.86
CA ALA A 281 -6.23 -0.81 20.69
C ALA A 281 -6.34 -2.24 20.13
N VAL A 282 -7.16 -3.09 20.74
CA VAL A 282 -7.36 -4.46 20.25
C VAL A 282 -7.87 -4.46 18.80
N THR A 283 -8.79 -3.55 18.47
CA THR A 283 -9.40 -3.49 17.14
C THR A 283 -8.43 -2.94 16.10
N LEU A 284 -7.62 -1.93 16.44
CA LEU A 284 -6.51 -1.43 15.63
C LEU A 284 -5.49 -2.52 15.33
N LEU A 285 -5.08 -3.28 16.33
CA LEU A 285 -4.18 -4.44 16.17
C LEU A 285 -4.76 -5.44 15.15
N ILE A 286 -6.04 -5.80 15.28
CA ILE A 286 -6.67 -6.75 14.35
C ILE A 286 -6.76 -6.16 12.93
N CYS A 287 -7.19 -4.90 12.80
CA CYS A 287 -7.34 -4.24 11.50
C CYS A 287 -6.00 -4.09 10.77
N THR A 288 -4.94 -3.70 11.49
CA THR A 288 -3.60 -3.54 10.93
C THR A 288 -3.01 -4.87 10.46
N MET A 289 -3.24 -5.96 11.22
CA MET A 289 -2.83 -7.31 10.82
C MET A 289 -3.51 -7.75 9.51
N PHE A 290 -4.83 -7.56 9.39
CA PHE A 290 -5.55 -7.91 8.17
C PHE A 290 -5.14 -7.03 6.99
N LEU A 291 -4.96 -5.72 7.20
CA LEU A 291 -4.57 -4.80 6.13
C LEU A 291 -3.23 -5.20 5.49
N GLN A 292 -2.18 -5.47 6.29
CA GLN A 292 -0.87 -5.85 5.73
C GLN A 292 -0.93 -7.15 4.95
N ASN A 293 -1.61 -8.14 5.50
CA ASN A 293 -1.77 -9.45 4.89
C ASN A 293 -2.52 -9.34 3.55
N ILE A 294 -3.65 -8.64 3.53
CA ILE A 294 -4.44 -8.41 2.31
C ILE A 294 -3.58 -7.73 1.24
N ARG A 295 -2.84 -6.68 1.59
CA ARG A 295 -1.92 -6.00 0.66
C ARG A 295 -0.84 -6.92 0.12
N ALA A 296 -0.12 -7.62 0.99
CA ALA A 296 0.98 -8.48 0.56
C ALA A 296 0.51 -9.56 -0.43
N ARG A 297 -0.71 -10.09 -0.22
CA ARG A 297 -1.34 -11.03 -1.15
C ARG A 297 -1.73 -10.38 -2.47
N HIS A 298 -2.30 -9.17 -2.44
CA HIS A 298 -2.64 -8.43 -3.64
C HIS A 298 -1.40 -8.11 -4.48
N ASP A 299 -0.35 -7.56 -3.86
CA ASP A 299 0.91 -7.22 -4.54
C ASP A 299 1.52 -8.45 -5.24
N LYS A 300 1.54 -9.61 -4.55
CA LYS A 300 2.06 -10.87 -5.11
C LYS A 300 1.25 -11.31 -6.35
N TYR A 301 -0.08 -11.27 -6.26
CA TYR A 301 -0.96 -11.68 -7.35
C TYR A 301 -0.81 -10.75 -8.57
N ILE A 302 -0.85 -9.44 -8.34
CA ILE A 302 -0.70 -8.41 -9.37
C ILE A 302 0.64 -8.57 -10.09
N THR A 303 1.72 -8.80 -9.34
CA THR A 303 3.05 -8.96 -9.93
C THR A 303 3.15 -10.24 -10.77
N LYS A 304 2.54 -11.34 -10.34
CA LYS A 304 2.48 -12.58 -11.14
C LYS A 304 1.75 -12.35 -12.47
N LEU A 305 0.64 -11.63 -12.44
CA LEU A 305 -0.12 -11.29 -13.64
C LEU A 305 0.66 -10.35 -14.56
N LEU A 306 1.35 -9.34 -14.02
CA LEU A 306 2.25 -8.48 -14.79
C LEU A 306 3.38 -9.27 -15.44
N SER A 307 3.99 -10.23 -14.73
CA SER A 307 5.00 -11.12 -15.32
C SER A 307 4.46 -11.86 -16.55
N ALA A 308 3.23 -12.36 -16.50
CA ALA A 308 2.60 -13.02 -17.64
C ALA A 308 2.35 -12.05 -18.81
N VAL A 309 1.98 -10.79 -18.53
CA VAL A 309 1.88 -9.73 -19.55
C VAL A 309 3.23 -9.50 -20.23
N PHE A 310 4.30 -9.38 -19.45
CA PHE A 310 5.65 -9.17 -19.99
C PHE A 310 6.16 -10.37 -20.80
N ASP A 311 5.87 -11.59 -20.38
CA ASP A 311 6.22 -12.80 -21.15
C ASP A 311 5.53 -12.77 -22.53
N VAL A 312 4.23 -12.42 -22.59
CA VAL A 312 3.51 -12.26 -23.86
C VAL A 312 4.06 -11.11 -24.70
N ASP A 313 4.41 -9.98 -24.08
CA ASP A 313 5.00 -8.84 -24.79
C ASP A 313 6.35 -9.19 -25.43
N ILE A 314 7.22 -9.91 -24.72
CA ILE A 314 8.52 -10.37 -25.24
C ILE A 314 8.30 -11.29 -26.43
N GLU A 315 7.35 -12.23 -26.31
CA GLU A 315 7.00 -13.16 -27.38
C GLU A 315 6.47 -12.46 -28.66
N ILE A 316 5.70 -11.37 -28.50
CA ILE A 316 5.20 -10.56 -29.61
C ILE A 316 6.36 -9.79 -30.24
N GLU A 317 7.21 -9.16 -29.43
CA GLU A 317 8.36 -8.39 -29.92
C GLU A 317 9.32 -9.26 -30.73
N GLU A 318 9.72 -10.41 -30.18
CA GLU A 318 10.63 -11.35 -30.83
C GLU A 318 10.09 -11.78 -32.20
N HIS A 319 8.79 -12.07 -32.27
CA HIS A 319 8.14 -12.43 -33.52
C HIS A 319 8.16 -11.27 -34.53
N LEU A 320 7.75 -10.07 -34.13
CA LEU A 320 7.74 -8.89 -35.00
C LEU A 320 9.14 -8.52 -35.49
N ARG A 321 10.16 -8.61 -34.62
CA ARG A 321 11.56 -8.37 -34.98
C ARG A 321 12.06 -9.42 -35.96
N SER A 322 11.69 -10.69 -35.78
CA SER A 322 12.03 -11.76 -36.72
C SER A 322 11.42 -11.58 -38.10
N GLU A 323 10.18 -11.08 -38.18
CA GLU A 323 9.51 -10.81 -39.46
C GLU A 323 10.06 -9.56 -40.17
N CYS A 324 10.47 -8.54 -39.42
CA CYS A 324 11.03 -7.31 -39.97
C CYS A 324 12.55 -7.39 -40.21
N GLY A 325 13.22 -8.38 -39.63
CA GLY A 325 14.69 -8.49 -39.62
C GLY A 325 15.38 -7.42 -38.77
N ASP A 326 14.66 -6.78 -37.84
CA ASP A 326 15.18 -5.67 -37.02
C ASP A 326 15.47 -6.10 -35.58
N PHE A 327 16.71 -6.54 -35.34
CA PHE A 327 17.23 -6.89 -34.02
C PHE A 327 18.21 -5.87 -33.45
N THR A 328 18.38 -4.73 -34.13
CA THR A 328 19.38 -3.71 -33.77
C THR A 328 18.77 -2.43 -33.25
N THR A 329 17.53 -2.11 -33.65
CA THR A 329 16.88 -0.87 -33.22
C THR A 329 16.39 -1.00 -31.77
N PRO A 330 16.86 -0.17 -30.83
CA PRO A 330 16.40 -0.20 -29.45
C PRO A 330 14.97 0.32 -29.33
N ASN A 331 14.25 -0.17 -28.31
CA ASN A 331 12.90 0.29 -28.00
C ASN A 331 12.89 1.79 -27.60
N GLU A 332 11.76 2.45 -27.82
CA GLU A 332 11.63 3.89 -27.56
C GLU A 332 11.65 4.21 -26.06
N ILE A 333 12.30 5.31 -25.68
CA ILE A 333 12.30 5.78 -24.28
C ILE A 333 10.96 6.49 -23.99
N ILE A 334 10.25 6.03 -22.97
CA ILE A 334 9.04 6.70 -22.46
C ILE A 334 9.39 7.45 -21.20
N THR A 335 9.02 8.74 -21.16
CA THR A 335 9.14 9.57 -19.96
C THR A 335 7.77 9.89 -19.40
N ILE A 336 7.52 9.44 -18.17
CA ILE A 336 6.36 9.85 -17.37
C ILE A 336 6.77 11.09 -16.56
N HIS A 337 6.19 12.22 -16.91
CA HIS A 337 6.53 13.51 -16.30
C HIS A 337 6.03 13.61 -14.85
N LYS A 338 6.82 14.28 -14.00
CA LYS A 338 6.39 14.62 -12.65
C LYS A 338 5.13 15.51 -12.68
N ILE A 339 4.19 15.23 -11.78
CA ILE A 339 3.03 16.10 -11.55
C ILE A 339 3.45 17.31 -10.70
N GLU A 340 3.03 18.51 -11.09
CA GLU A 340 3.24 19.72 -10.29
C GLU A 340 2.40 19.69 -9.01
N ARG A 341 3.02 20.09 -7.89
CA ARG A 341 2.44 19.97 -6.55
C ARG A 341 2.38 21.30 -5.85
N SER A 342 1.31 21.50 -5.07
CA SER A 342 1.15 22.66 -4.21
C SER A 342 2.23 22.70 -3.12
N ALA A 343 2.43 23.85 -2.48
CA ALA A 343 3.38 23.96 -1.37
C ALA A 343 2.99 23.07 -0.17
N GLY A 344 1.68 22.97 0.13
CA GLY A 344 1.18 22.10 1.19
C GLY A 344 1.41 20.62 0.88
N GLU A 345 1.14 20.21 -0.35
CA GLU A 345 1.41 18.84 -0.80
C GLU A 345 2.88 18.47 -0.71
N LYS A 346 3.79 19.39 -1.08
CA LYS A 346 5.23 19.17 -0.94
C LYS A 346 5.65 18.96 0.51
N MET A 347 5.04 19.67 1.46
CA MET A 347 5.31 19.48 2.90
C MET A 347 4.80 18.12 3.39
N ILE A 348 3.60 17.72 2.96
CA ILE A 348 3.03 16.40 3.28
C ILE A 348 3.89 15.28 2.69
N ASP A 349 4.32 15.41 1.44
CA ASP A 349 5.20 14.44 0.77
C ASP A 349 6.57 14.35 1.45
N TRP A 350 7.11 15.47 1.92
CA TRP A 350 8.36 15.48 2.70
C TRP A 350 8.19 14.70 4.01
N TYR A 351 7.11 14.94 4.75
CA TYR A 351 6.82 14.21 5.99
C TYR A 351 6.60 12.71 5.73
N ALA A 352 5.82 12.38 4.70
CA ALA A 352 5.57 11.01 4.27
C ALA A 352 6.87 10.26 3.91
N ASP A 353 7.83 10.95 3.27
CA ASP A 353 9.13 10.37 2.96
C ASP A 353 10.00 10.19 4.20
N VAL A 354 9.98 11.14 5.13
CA VAL A 354 10.71 11.01 6.41
C VAL A 354 10.21 9.78 7.18
N ILE A 355 8.90 9.58 7.23
CA ILE A 355 8.28 8.41 7.86
C ILE A 355 8.59 7.14 7.08
N GLY A 356 8.36 7.15 5.77
CA GLY A 356 8.53 5.98 4.91
C GLY A 356 10.00 5.56 4.71
N THR A 357 10.97 6.40 5.02
CA THR A 357 12.40 6.06 4.95
C THR A 357 12.91 5.45 6.27
N GLY A 358 14.16 4.98 6.28
CA GLY A 358 14.78 4.49 7.52
C GLY A 358 14.86 5.52 8.65
N ILE A 359 14.65 6.81 8.35
CA ILE A 359 14.63 7.90 9.32
C ILE A 359 13.49 7.73 10.33
N GLY A 360 12.28 7.41 9.86
CA GLY A 360 11.13 7.16 10.73
C GLY A 360 11.40 6.06 11.76
N ILE A 361 12.03 4.95 11.31
CA ILE A 361 12.44 3.85 12.19
C ILE A 361 13.50 4.31 13.20
N CYS A 362 14.49 5.09 12.78
CA CYS A 362 15.51 5.65 13.69
C CYS A 362 14.88 6.56 14.76
N ILE A 363 13.89 7.39 14.39
CA ILE A 363 13.15 8.24 15.32
C ILE A 363 12.36 7.35 16.30
N ALA A 364 11.70 6.29 15.81
CA ALA A 364 11.01 5.31 16.66
C ALA A 364 11.94 4.71 17.71
N ILE A 365 13.09 4.19 17.27
CA ILE A 365 14.07 3.54 18.14
C ILE A 365 14.62 4.54 19.17
N ALA A 366 14.89 5.78 18.75
CA ALA A 366 15.34 6.83 19.64
C ALA A 366 14.28 7.21 20.68
N ALA A 367 13.01 7.33 20.28
CA ALA A 367 11.89 7.64 21.17
C ALA A 367 11.66 6.51 22.20
N VAL A 368 11.63 5.25 21.74
CA VAL A 368 11.52 4.07 22.61
C VAL A 368 12.73 3.96 23.54
N GLY A 369 13.94 4.18 23.03
CA GLY A 369 15.18 4.15 23.83
C GLY A 369 15.20 5.24 24.91
N ALA A 370 14.76 6.46 24.58
CA ALA A 370 14.62 7.54 25.54
C ALA A 370 13.55 7.23 26.59
N TRP A 371 12.41 6.69 26.17
CA TRP A 371 11.34 6.27 27.07
C TRP A 371 11.79 5.16 28.04
N ILE A 372 12.57 4.18 27.57
CA ILE A 372 13.13 3.14 28.45
C ILE A 372 14.16 3.74 29.42
N GLY A 373 15.06 4.60 28.92
CA GLY A 373 16.14 5.19 29.73
C GLY A 373 15.60 6.07 30.87
N VAL A 374 14.64 6.95 30.56
CA VAL A 374 14.03 7.87 31.53
C VAL A 374 13.06 7.15 32.48
N GLY A 375 12.51 6.00 32.08
CA GLY A 375 11.57 5.25 32.93
C GLY A 375 12.13 4.86 34.29
N SER A 376 13.44 4.58 34.36
CA SER A 376 14.12 4.32 35.64
C SER A 376 14.03 5.51 36.61
N THR A 377 14.19 6.74 36.11
CA THR A 377 14.12 7.97 36.90
C THR A 377 12.69 8.34 37.29
N MET A 378 11.71 7.95 36.48
CA MET A 378 10.28 8.18 36.71
C MET A 378 9.61 7.03 37.48
N HIS A 379 10.39 6.10 38.02
CA HIS A 379 9.95 4.92 38.78
C HIS A 379 8.91 4.04 38.08
N TRP A 380 8.85 4.08 36.75
CA TRP A 380 7.91 3.27 35.96
C TRP A 380 6.46 3.35 36.45
N ASN A 381 6.02 4.53 36.91
CA ASN A 381 4.66 4.72 37.36
C ASN A 381 3.66 4.68 36.18
N SER A 382 2.37 4.46 36.46
CA SER A 382 1.34 4.32 35.41
C SER A 382 1.25 5.55 34.49
N ASN A 383 1.60 6.74 34.98
CA ASN A 383 1.61 7.97 34.19
C ASN A 383 2.79 8.03 33.20
N TRP A 384 3.90 7.37 33.52
CA TRP A 384 5.05 7.20 32.63
C TRP A 384 4.83 6.12 31.58
N TRP A 385 4.15 5.03 31.94
CA TRP A 385 3.74 4.02 30.96
C TRP A 385 2.82 4.66 29.92
N LEU A 386 1.79 5.37 30.37
CA LEU A 386 0.80 6.00 29.49
C LEU A 386 1.38 7.03 28.50
N ILE A 387 2.52 7.67 28.82
CA ILE A 387 3.04 8.77 28.00
C ILE A 387 3.53 8.31 26.63
N ILE A 388 4.05 7.07 26.52
CA ILE A 388 4.45 6.54 25.22
C ILE A 388 3.22 6.36 24.34
N GLY A 389 2.15 5.79 24.90
CA GLY A 389 0.86 5.63 24.24
C GLY A 389 0.30 6.97 23.76
N THR A 390 0.32 8.02 24.60
CA THR A 390 -0.12 9.36 24.20
C THR A 390 0.74 9.94 23.07
N TYR A 391 2.07 9.81 23.14
CA TYR A 391 2.95 10.27 22.06
C TYR A 391 2.64 9.54 20.74
N THR A 392 2.60 8.21 20.76
CA THR A 392 2.33 7.41 19.57
C THR A 392 0.92 7.64 19.04
N GLY A 393 -0.10 7.84 19.88
CA GLY A 393 -1.46 8.15 19.43
C GLY A 393 -1.57 9.52 18.75
N LEU A 394 -0.86 10.54 19.26
CA LEU A 394 -0.80 11.86 18.59
C LEU A 394 -0.11 11.77 17.22
N ILE A 395 0.98 11.01 17.11
CA ILE A 395 1.68 10.82 15.84
C ILE A 395 0.86 9.95 14.88
N GLY A 396 0.32 8.82 15.34
CA GLY A 396 -0.56 7.93 14.56
C GLY A 396 -1.79 8.65 14.01
N PHE A 397 -2.36 9.58 14.79
CA PHE A 397 -3.43 10.45 14.31
C PHE A 397 -2.98 11.32 13.14
N LEU A 398 -1.81 11.97 13.20
CA LEU A 398 -1.26 12.73 12.07
C LEU A 398 -0.98 11.83 10.88
N ASP A 399 -0.34 10.69 11.13
CA ASP A 399 0.07 9.72 10.12
C ASP A 399 -1.14 9.17 9.37
N GLY A 400 -2.25 8.91 10.05
CA GLY A 400 -3.52 8.50 9.43
C GLY A 400 -4.03 9.50 8.38
N PHE A 401 -3.95 10.82 8.63
CA PHE A 401 -4.32 11.83 7.63
C PHE A 401 -3.31 11.90 6.48
N VAL A 402 -2.01 11.86 6.79
CA VAL A 402 -0.93 11.93 5.80
C VAL A 402 -0.98 10.71 4.86
N LEU A 403 -1.01 9.49 5.42
CA LEU A 403 -1.15 8.23 4.69
C LEU A 403 -2.32 8.29 3.71
N ARG A 404 -3.45 8.83 4.17
CA ARG A 404 -4.65 8.88 3.35
C ARG A 404 -4.58 9.89 2.23
N GLN A 405 -4.04 11.08 2.49
CA GLN A 405 -3.85 12.10 1.47
C GLN A 405 -2.88 11.63 0.39
N VAL A 406 -1.77 11.01 0.80
CA VAL A 406 -0.75 10.46 -0.09
C VAL A 406 -1.32 9.30 -0.91
N TYR A 407 -2.02 8.37 -0.25
CA TYR A 407 -2.64 7.23 -0.92
C TYR A 407 -3.65 7.63 -1.99
N PHE A 408 -4.54 8.58 -1.69
CA PHE A 408 -5.53 9.07 -2.66
C PHE A 408 -4.87 9.60 -3.93
N ARG A 409 -3.78 10.35 -3.79
CA ARG A 409 -3.01 10.90 -4.91
C ARG A 409 -2.28 9.81 -5.69
N ILE A 410 -1.69 8.83 -4.99
CA ILE A 410 -1.03 7.69 -5.62
C ILE A 410 -2.01 6.93 -6.52
N VAL A 411 -3.19 6.56 -5.98
CA VAL A 411 -4.18 5.78 -6.73
C VAL A 411 -4.68 6.56 -7.94
N SER A 412 -4.94 7.86 -7.80
CA SER A 412 -5.35 8.71 -8.93
C SER A 412 -4.29 8.73 -10.04
N HIS A 413 -3.03 8.94 -9.67
CA HIS A 413 -1.94 8.98 -10.64
C HIS A 413 -1.70 7.61 -11.31
N GLU A 414 -1.82 6.53 -10.55
CA GLU A 414 -1.69 5.18 -11.09
C GLU A 414 -2.81 4.86 -12.09
N GLN A 415 -4.05 5.26 -11.77
CA GLN A 415 -5.19 5.12 -12.68
C GLN A 415 -4.96 5.86 -14.01
N ASP A 416 -4.45 7.08 -13.95
CA ASP A 416 -4.13 7.88 -15.14
C ASP A 416 -3.08 7.17 -16.01
N ASN A 417 -2.05 6.59 -15.39
CA ASN A 417 -0.99 5.86 -16.10
C ASN A 417 -1.51 4.59 -16.78
N TYR A 418 -2.30 3.76 -16.09
CA TYR A 418 -2.90 2.57 -16.70
C TYR A 418 -3.92 2.92 -17.78
N SER A 419 -4.65 4.03 -17.63
CA SER A 419 -5.56 4.53 -18.66
C SER A 419 -4.80 4.96 -19.92
N ALA A 420 -3.61 5.57 -19.76
CA ALA A 420 -2.73 5.89 -20.88
C ALA A 420 -2.21 4.63 -21.59
N VAL A 421 -1.86 3.56 -20.86
CA VAL A 421 -1.51 2.26 -21.46
C VAL A 421 -2.68 1.70 -22.27
N ALA A 422 -3.90 1.75 -21.74
CA ALA A 422 -5.10 1.27 -22.43
C ALA A 422 -5.42 2.10 -23.68
N GLN A 423 -5.15 3.41 -23.66
CA GLN A 423 -5.30 4.28 -24.83
C GLN A 423 -4.27 3.95 -25.92
N ASP A 424 -3.00 3.78 -25.54
CA ASP A 424 -1.93 3.37 -26.47
C ASP A 424 -2.24 1.98 -27.08
N ASP A 425 -2.82 1.06 -26.29
CA ASP A 425 -3.33 -0.22 -26.79
C ASP A 425 -4.43 0.00 -27.84
N ALA A 426 -5.46 0.78 -27.52
CA ALA A 426 -6.59 1.02 -28.43
C ALA A 426 -6.12 1.60 -29.78
N GLU A 427 -5.16 2.53 -29.76
CA GLU A 427 -4.54 3.08 -30.96
C GLU A 427 -3.80 1.99 -31.77
N LEU A 428 -3.08 1.09 -31.10
CA LEU A 428 -2.43 -0.04 -31.78
C LEU A 428 -3.45 -0.98 -32.43
N PHE A 429 -4.55 -1.32 -31.75
CA PHE A 429 -5.62 -2.15 -32.31
C PHE A 429 -6.27 -1.49 -33.55
N GLU A 430 -6.49 -0.18 -33.50
CA GLU A 430 -7.03 0.60 -34.62
C GLU A 430 -6.09 0.59 -35.83
N VAL A 431 -4.79 0.84 -35.62
CA VAL A 431 -3.77 0.82 -36.67
C VAL A 431 -3.65 -0.55 -37.34
N LEU A 432 -3.82 -1.62 -36.56
CA LEU A 432 -3.76 -3.00 -37.07
C LEU A 432 -5.10 -3.47 -37.67
N GLY A 433 -6.19 -2.71 -37.52
CA GLY A 433 -7.53 -3.11 -37.96
C GLY A 433 -8.10 -4.31 -37.21
N ILE A 434 -7.64 -4.57 -35.97
CA ILE A 434 -8.08 -5.71 -35.16
C ILE A 434 -9.31 -5.30 -34.35
N HIS A 435 -10.41 -6.04 -34.53
CA HIS A 435 -11.58 -5.86 -33.67
C HIS A 435 -11.30 -6.43 -32.27
N CYS A 436 -11.22 -5.55 -31.28
CA CYS A 436 -11.13 -5.92 -29.87
C CYS A 436 -12.51 -5.78 -29.22
N PRO A 437 -13.01 -6.77 -28.46
CA PRO A 437 -14.26 -6.65 -27.74
C PRO A 437 -14.30 -5.41 -26.84
N ASP A 438 -15.38 -4.63 -26.92
CA ASP A 438 -15.55 -3.39 -26.13
C ASP A 438 -15.38 -3.65 -24.63
N GLU A 439 -15.78 -4.84 -24.15
CA GLU A 439 -15.65 -5.26 -22.75
C GLU A 439 -14.21 -5.22 -22.22
N LEU A 440 -13.19 -5.29 -23.09
CA LEU A 440 -11.78 -5.20 -22.72
C LEU A 440 -11.26 -3.76 -22.59
N PHE A 441 -12.05 -2.77 -23.01
CA PHE A 441 -11.77 -1.34 -22.89
C PHE A 441 -12.81 -0.58 -22.04
N VAL A 442 -13.93 -1.23 -21.70
CA VAL A 442 -15.00 -0.61 -20.92
C VAL A 442 -14.52 -0.21 -19.53
N ASP A 443 -14.80 1.04 -19.17
CA ASP A 443 -14.64 1.52 -17.82
C ASP A 443 -15.63 0.82 -16.87
N HIS A 444 -15.13 -0.22 -16.18
CA HIS A 444 -15.86 -0.98 -15.17
C HIS A 444 -16.38 -0.12 -14.00
N GLU A 445 -15.97 1.17 -13.88
CA GLU A 445 -16.52 2.09 -12.89
C GLU A 445 -17.99 2.44 -13.13
N SER A 446 -18.46 2.45 -14.38
CA SER A 446 -19.80 2.98 -14.72
C SER A 446 -20.96 2.25 -14.04
N LYS A 447 -20.80 0.97 -13.69
CA LYS A 447 -21.79 0.18 -12.94
C LYS A 447 -21.67 0.39 -11.43
N ALA A 448 -20.45 0.48 -10.89
CA ALA A 448 -20.19 0.64 -9.45
C ALA A 448 -20.50 2.08 -8.94
N LYS A 449 -20.28 3.10 -9.78
CA LYS A 449 -20.56 4.53 -9.49
C LYS A 449 -22.04 4.82 -9.18
N LYS A 450 -22.95 3.89 -9.50
CA LYS A 450 -24.41 4.08 -9.36
C LYS A 450 -24.95 3.80 -7.95
N THR A 451 -24.23 3.07 -7.10
CA THR A 451 -24.75 2.68 -5.77
C THR A 451 -24.60 3.80 -4.73
N VAL A 452 -25.61 4.00 -3.88
CA VAL A 452 -25.59 5.01 -2.80
C VAL A 452 -24.42 4.79 -1.82
N SER A 453 -24.16 3.53 -1.48
CA SER A 453 -23.02 3.14 -0.62
C SER A 453 -21.68 3.62 -1.19
N PHE A 454 -21.49 3.53 -2.51
CA PHE A 454 -20.29 4.03 -3.18
C PHE A 454 -20.17 5.55 -3.05
N LYS A 455 -21.25 6.30 -3.31
CA LYS A 455 -21.24 7.77 -3.21
C LYS A 455 -20.90 8.25 -1.81
N ILE A 456 -21.45 7.61 -0.78
CA ILE A 456 -21.15 7.94 0.62
C ILE A 456 -19.68 7.64 0.94
N SER A 457 -19.19 6.47 0.53
CA SER A 457 -17.82 6.06 0.78
C SER A 457 -16.80 6.95 0.05
N ASP A 458 -17.08 7.31 -1.20
CA ASP A 458 -16.26 8.25 -1.98
C ASP A 458 -16.24 9.65 -1.36
N PHE A 459 -17.39 10.14 -0.90
CA PHE A 459 -17.47 11.42 -0.20
C PHE A 459 -16.64 11.44 1.09
N ILE A 460 -16.78 10.40 1.95
CA ILE A 460 -15.97 10.24 3.15
C ILE A 460 -14.49 10.22 2.77
N ASN A 461 -14.13 9.45 1.73
CA ASN A 461 -12.75 9.32 1.29
C ASN A 461 -12.16 10.65 0.80
N ARG A 462 -12.92 11.43 0.04
CA ARG A 462 -12.52 12.76 -0.47
C ARG A 462 -12.28 13.76 0.65
N ILE A 463 -13.12 13.77 1.69
CA ILE A 463 -12.94 14.67 2.83
C ILE A 463 -11.66 14.31 3.58
N CYS A 464 -11.52 13.04 3.96
CA CYS A 464 -10.43 12.57 4.80
C CYS A 464 -9.06 12.54 4.08
N SER A 465 -9.03 12.59 2.75
CA SER A 465 -7.80 12.66 1.94
C SER A 465 -7.43 14.10 1.52
N SER A 466 -8.17 15.12 1.95
CA SER A 466 -7.87 16.49 1.57
C SER A 466 -6.64 17.06 2.29
N GLN A 467 -5.87 17.92 1.63
CA GLN A 467 -4.72 18.61 2.26
C GLN A 467 -5.13 19.43 3.50
N TRP A 468 -6.35 19.98 3.49
CA TRP A 468 -6.92 20.73 4.62
C TRP A 468 -7.16 19.83 5.82
N SER A 469 -7.50 18.56 5.59
CA SER A 469 -7.68 17.58 6.66
C SER A 469 -6.39 17.35 7.46
N VAL A 470 -5.24 17.34 6.79
CA VAL A 470 -3.92 17.25 7.44
C VAL A 470 -3.60 18.52 8.24
N LEU A 471 -3.95 19.70 7.72
CA LEU A 471 -3.75 20.95 8.48
C LEU A 471 -4.60 20.98 9.75
N VAL A 472 -5.87 20.58 9.63
CA VAL A 472 -6.79 20.51 10.77
C VAL A 472 -6.30 19.52 11.81
N SER A 473 -5.71 18.39 11.41
CA SER A 473 -5.17 17.42 12.37
C SER A 473 -4.02 18.01 13.19
N VAL A 474 -3.11 18.77 12.57
CA VAL A 474 -2.03 19.49 13.28
C VAL A 474 -2.60 20.49 14.29
N ILE A 475 -3.66 21.24 13.92
CA ILE A 475 -4.32 22.19 14.83
C ILE A 475 -4.93 21.45 16.03
N ILE A 476 -5.58 20.30 15.79
CA ILE A 476 -6.17 19.46 16.85
C ILE A 476 -5.07 18.94 17.79
N ILE A 477 -3.96 18.43 17.25
CA ILE A 477 -2.82 17.95 18.06
C ILE A 477 -2.29 19.08 18.96
N LEU A 478 -2.09 20.27 18.41
CA LEU A 478 -1.63 21.43 19.20
C LEU A 478 -2.62 21.78 20.31
N ALA A 479 -3.92 21.76 20.02
CA ALA A 479 -4.95 21.99 21.04
C ALA A 479 -4.94 20.91 22.13
N LEU A 480 -4.79 19.64 21.77
CA LEU A 480 -4.71 18.53 22.73
C LEU A 480 -3.46 18.63 23.61
N ILE A 481 -2.31 19.00 23.05
CA ILE A 481 -1.07 19.23 23.81
C ILE A 481 -1.23 20.39 24.79
N ILE A 482 -1.88 21.48 24.38
CA ILE A 482 -2.17 22.62 25.28
C ILE A 482 -3.06 22.17 26.43
N ILE A 483 -4.15 21.43 26.14
CA ILE A 483 -5.08 20.93 27.16
C ILE A 483 -4.35 19.97 28.12
N ALA A 484 -3.57 19.02 27.61
CA ALA A 484 -2.80 18.09 28.43
C ALA A 484 -1.77 18.82 29.32
N SER A 485 -1.15 19.88 28.78
CA SER A 485 -0.19 20.70 29.52
C SER A 485 -0.85 21.51 30.65
N VAL A 486 -2.04 22.08 30.41
CA VAL A 486 -2.86 22.75 31.43
C VAL A 486 -3.28 21.78 32.53
N LEU A 487 -3.55 20.52 32.16
CA LEU A 487 -3.84 19.43 33.10
C LEU A 487 -2.58 18.77 33.68
N HIS A 488 -1.42 19.42 33.53
CA HIS A 488 -0.12 18.98 34.07
C HIS A 488 0.27 17.54 33.70
N TRP A 489 -0.12 17.08 32.51
CA TRP A 489 0.14 15.71 32.03
C TRP A 489 -0.31 14.62 33.03
N SER A 490 -1.39 14.91 33.77
CA SER A 490 -2.10 13.92 34.58
C SER A 490 -2.67 12.80 33.71
N THR A 491 -3.02 11.67 34.32
CA THR A 491 -3.65 10.52 33.64
C THR A 491 -4.86 10.96 32.80
N THR A 492 -5.74 11.78 33.36
CA THR A 492 -6.89 12.34 32.63
C THR A 492 -6.45 13.22 31.45
N GLY A 493 -5.43 14.08 31.62
CA GLY A 493 -4.91 14.90 30.53
C GLY A 493 -4.31 14.09 29.39
N GLN A 494 -3.58 13.02 29.71
CA GLN A 494 -3.01 12.09 28.74
C GLN A 494 -4.09 11.26 28.02
N LEU A 495 -5.10 10.78 28.73
CA LEU A 495 -6.21 10.02 28.14
C LEU A 495 -7.10 10.90 27.24
N ILE A 496 -7.29 12.19 27.57
CA ILE A 496 -7.98 13.15 26.71
C ILE A 496 -7.21 13.39 25.40
N ALA A 497 -5.87 13.40 25.44
CA ALA A 497 -5.05 13.53 24.25
C ALA A 497 -5.03 12.23 23.40
N ASN A 498 -5.04 11.07 24.05
CA ASN A 498 -4.86 9.78 23.39
C ASN A 498 -6.16 9.14 22.89
N THR A 499 -7.23 9.17 23.68
CA THR A 499 -8.47 8.42 23.35
C THR A 499 -9.14 8.93 22.06
N PRO A 500 -9.35 10.24 21.85
CA PRO A 500 -9.94 10.73 20.61
C PRO A 500 -9.07 10.47 19.38
N THR A 501 -7.74 10.56 19.55
CA THR A 501 -6.79 10.36 18.45
C THR A 501 -6.78 8.91 17.98
N MET A 502 -6.74 7.94 18.91
CA MET A 502 -6.82 6.52 18.57
C MET A 502 -8.16 6.13 17.93
N ILE A 503 -9.30 6.69 18.39
CA ILE A 503 -10.62 6.43 17.78
C ILE A 503 -10.63 6.89 16.31
N ILE A 504 -10.06 8.08 16.02
CA ILE A 504 -10.02 8.60 14.65
C ILE A 504 -9.01 7.84 13.78
N GLU A 505 -7.88 7.42 14.35
CA GLU A 505 -6.92 6.55 13.69
C GLU A 505 -7.59 5.22 13.28
N GLU A 506 -8.34 4.58 14.18
CA GLU A 506 -9.08 3.35 13.90
C GLU A 506 -10.11 3.55 12.78
N PHE A 507 -10.87 4.65 12.85
CA PHE A 507 -11.78 5.02 11.77
C PHE A 507 -11.05 5.14 10.43
N PHE A 508 -9.91 5.81 10.38
CA PHE A 508 -9.13 5.94 9.15
C PHE A 508 -8.57 4.64 8.65
N LEU A 509 -8.14 3.76 9.54
CA LEU A 509 -7.68 2.44 9.15
C LEU A 509 -8.80 1.63 8.49
N ILE A 510 -10.03 1.68 9.04
CA ILE A 510 -11.21 1.02 8.46
C ILE A 510 -11.49 1.56 7.06
N VAL A 511 -11.54 2.89 6.89
CA VAL A 511 -11.82 3.43 5.56
C VAL A 511 -10.63 3.27 4.60
N LEU A 512 -9.39 3.18 5.10
CA LEU A 512 -8.22 2.85 4.29
C LEU A 512 -8.32 1.41 3.77
N ILE A 513 -8.72 0.44 4.59
CA ILE A 513 -9.00 -0.94 4.16
C ILE A 513 -10.07 -0.94 3.07
N GLN A 514 -11.14 -0.16 3.24
CA GLN A 514 -12.16 0.00 2.21
C GLN A 514 -11.55 0.56 0.91
N ALA A 515 -10.83 1.67 0.97
CA ALA A 515 -10.22 2.29 -0.21
C ALA A 515 -9.20 1.37 -0.91
N HIS A 516 -8.48 0.55 -0.15
CA HIS A 516 -7.56 -0.48 -0.65
C HIS A 516 -8.29 -1.58 -1.40
N ASN A 517 -9.30 -2.19 -0.78
CA ASN A 517 -10.09 -3.25 -1.43
C ASN A 517 -10.68 -2.80 -2.77
N TRP A 518 -11.11 -1.55 -2.87
CA TRP A 518 -11.65 -0.96 -4.10
C TRP A 518 -10.55 -0.74 -5.15
N ALA A 519 -9.46 -0.07 -4.79
CA ALA A 519 -8.35 0.19 -5.70
C ALA A 519 -7.71 -1.11 -6.21
N ASP A 520 -7.47 -2.08 -5.32
CA ASP A 520 -6.86 -3.36 -5.68
C ASP A 520 -7.79 -4.19 -6.57
N LYS A 521 -9.11 -4.17 -6.31
CA LYS A 521 -10.08 -4.83 -7.22
C LYS A 521 -10.04 -4.18 -8.59
N ARG A 522 -9.97 -2.85 -8.66
CA ARG A 522 -9.86 -2.15 -9.93
C ARG A 522 -8.56 -2.51 -10.66
N ARG A 523 -7.42 -2.44 -9.97
CA ARG A 523 -6.11 -2.79 -10.53
C ARG A 523 -6.08 -4.20 -11.09
N ARG A 524 -6.69 -5.18 -10.41
CA ARG A 524 -6.80 -6.56 -10.93
C ARG A 524 -7.59 -6.62 -12.24
N VAL A 525 -8.67 -5.84 -12.35
CA VAL A 525 -9.47 -5.76 -13.57
C VAL A 525 -8.66 -5.09 -14.69
N ASP A 526 -8.01 -3.96 -14.41
CA ASP A 526 -7.22 -3.24 -15.42
C ASP A 526 -6.05 -4.09 -15.97
N ILE A 527 -5.36 -4.84 -15.11
CA ILE A 527 -4.26 -5.71 -15.54
C ILE A 527 -4.76 -7.01 -16.19
N SER A 528 -5.87 -7.59 -15.75
CA SER A 528 -6.44 -8.79 -16.40
C SER A 528 -6.98 -8.49 -17.79
N THR A 529 -7.60 -7.32 -17.98
CA THR A 529 -8.00 -6.85 -19.32
C THR A 529 -6.79 -6.54 -20.19
N LEU A 530 -5.73 -5.93 -19.63
CA LEU A 530 -4.45 -5.76 -20.34
C LEU A 530 -3.87 -7.10 -20.80
N TYR A 531 -3.84 -8.10 -19.93
CA TYR A 531 -3.39 -9.44 -20.29
C TYR A 531 -4.22 -10.05 -21.43
N ALA A 532 -5.55 -9.95 -21.36
CA ALA A 532 -6.43 -10.42 -22.42
C ALA A 532 -6.17 -9.70 -23.76
N ARG A 533 -5.96 -8.37 -23.74
CA ARG A 533 -5.57 -7.59 -24.93
C ARG A 533 -4.24 -8.09 -25.50
N ARG A 534 -3.25 -8.40 -24.66
CA ARG A 534 -1.97 -8.96 -25.11
C ARG A 534 -2.09 -10.35 -25.71
N CYS A 535 -2.90 -11.23 -25.12
CA CYS A 535 -3.18 -12.54 -25.71
C CYS A 535 -3.86 -12.43 -27.07
N LEU A 536 -4.80 -11.49 -27.23
CA LEU A 536 -5.44 -11.21 -28.51
C LEU A 536 -4.41 -10.75 -29.55
N LEU A 537 -3.54 -9.80 -29.18
CA LEU A 537 -2.48 -9.29 -30.04
C LEU A 537 -1.49 -10.40 -30.45
N ARG A 538 -1.07 -11.24 -29.50
CA ARG A 538 -0.24 -12.43 -29.76
C ARG A 538 -0.92 -13.39 -30.74
N SER A 539 -2.21 -13.68 -30.53
CA SER A 539 -2.96 -14.59 -31.40
C SER A 539 -3.08 -14.06 -32.84
N HIS A 540 -3.20 -12.75 -33.01
CA HIS A 540 -3.21 -12.10 -34.32
C HIS A 540 -1.87 -12.23 -35.05
N PHE A 541 -0.76 -11.98 -34.35
CA PHE A 541 0.57 -12.04 -34.96
C PHE A 541 1.06 -13.47 -35.22
N LYS A 542 0.95 -14.37 -34.25
CA LYS A 542 1.46 -15.74 -34.38
C LYS A 542 0.49 -16.70 -35.11
N GLY A 543 -0.80 -16.36 -35.20
CA GLY A 543 -1.86 -17.31 -35.58
C GLY A 543 -2.01 -18.44 -34.54
N LYS A 544 -3.13 -19.16 -34.54
CA LYS A 544 -3.26 -20.38 -33.70
C LYS A 544 -2.12 -21.34 -34.04
N GLN A 545 -1.17 -21.55 -33.12
CA GLN A 545 -0.43 -22.81 -33.09
C GLN A 545 -1.45 -23.90 -32.74
N ILE A 546 -1.93 -24.60 -33.75
CA ILE A 546 -2.49 -25.92 -33.57
C ILE A 546 -1.26 -26.84 -33.46
N GLU A 547 -0.91 -27.21 -32.24
CA GLU A 547 -0.26 -28.50 -31.97
C GLU A 547 -1.16 -29.31 -31.03
#